data_AF-A0A8S3SI00-F1
#
_entry.id   AF-A0A8S3SI00-F1
#
_cell.length_a   1.000
_cell.length_b   1.000
_cell.length_c   1.000
_cell.angle_alpha   90.00
_cell.angle_beta   90.00
_cell.angle_gamma   90.00
#
_symmetry.space_group_name_H-M   'P 1'
#
loop_
_entity.id
_entity.type
_entity.pdbx_description
1 polymer ?
#
loop_
_entity_poly.entity_id
_entity_poly.type
_entity_poly.pdbx_seq_one_letter_code
_entity_poly.pdbx_strand_id
1 'polypeptide(L)'
;MESISQDEEHYVRMSLLLTGIAPRAVRKCFDNEFAPASLDVSLNKEYNKLRDMQKKRRINQSQWNLLFPRHPDVPDSKTFDVTLMITLLRNLTSMNPPVNGFDSLPYAAETTQSADLARIKHYRNYLSHTDNGKLDDTFFNTAWTDITGAIERIGGRPMKQECDQLKTKFLDQTNQEIIRGIKRSNDEIKDIKKSFKRMKRSHTIMRREMKIIKASQQDPVPPNVRAKIKETLKAWKDTDDKMFIETRAAQQYKCCVEIAVLVENCTAVKKITVVDINTVKICEVVSIYTVVAKG
;
A
#
# COMPACT_ATOMS: atom_id res chain seq x y z
N MET A 1 29.14 -23.06 3.55
CA MET A 1 28.04 -22.07 3.49
C MET A 1 28.64 -20.71 3.72
N GLU A 2 28.35 -19.75 2.85
CA GLU A 2 28.97 -18.42 2.88
C GLU A 2 28.25 -17.51 3.90
N SER A 3 29.00 -16.97 4.87
CA SER A 3 28.50 -15.99 5.83
C SER A 3 28.07 -14.72 5.11
N ILE A 4 26.98 -14.07 5.55
CA ILE A 4 26.60 -12.75 5.02
C ILE A 4 27.75 -11.75 5.20
N SER A 5 27.92 -10.82 4.25
CA SER A 5 28.96 -9.80 4.40
C SER A 5 28.59 -8.80 5.49
N GLN A 6 29.59 -8.17 6.11
CA GLN A 6 29.36 -7.12 7.12
C GLN A 6 28.42 -6.02 6.60
N ASP A 7 28.58 -5.59 5.34
CA ASP A 7 27.69 -4.59 4.75
C ASP A 7 26.22 -5.02 4.65
N GLU A 8 25.97 -6.32 4.41
CA GLU A 8 24.61 -6.86 4.40
C GLU A 8 24.04 -6.91 5.81
N GLU A 9 24.88 -7.24 6.78
CA GLU A 9 24.55 -7.22 8.20
C GLU A 9 24.15 -5.81 8.67
N HIS A 10 24.89 -4.79 8.26
CA HIS A 10 24.57 -3.38 8.50
C HIS A 10 23.22 -2.99 7.90
N TYR A 11 22.98 -3.37 6.65
CA TYR A 11 21.70 -3.12 5.98
C TYR A 11 20.53 -3.74 6.76
N VAL A 12 20.68 -4.99 7.19
CA VAL A 12 19.68 -5.71 7.99
C VAL A 12 19.39 -4.98 9.28
N ARG A 13 20.43 -4.65 10.06
CA ARG A 13 20.27 -3.94 11.33
C ARG A 13 19.55 -2.62 11.13
N MET A 14 19.94 -1.86 10.11
CA MET A 14 19.30 -0.59 9.78
C MET A 14 17.82 -0.78 9.41
N SER A 15 17.51 -1.83 8.64
CA SER A 15 16.14 -2.17 8.27
C SER A 15 15.29 -2.53 9.50
N LEU A 16 15.80 -3.38 10.40
CA LEU A 16 15.13 -3.74 11.66
C LEU A 16 14.92 -2.52 12.57
N LEU A 17 15.91 -1.63 12.65
CA LEU A 17 15.80 -0.39 13.40
C LEU A 17 14.66 0.49 12.87
N LEU A 18 14.63 0.72 11.55
CA LEU A 18 13.69 1.63 10.89
C LEU A 18 12.28 1.06 10.69
N THR A 19 12.12 -0.26 10.71
CA THR A 19 10.82 -0.94 10.56
C THR A 19 10.23 -1.43 11.89
N GLY A 20 11.06 -1.64 12.91
CA GLY A 20 10.62 -2.16 14.21
C GLY A 20 10.63 -1.12 15.33
N ILE A 21 11.76 -0.45 15.56
CA ILE A 21 11.93 0.47 16.70
C ILE A 21 11.48 1.88 16.37
N ALA A 22 11.98 2.45 15.26
CA ALA A 22 11.68 3.83 14.87
C ALA A 22 10.17 4.13 14.73
N PRO A 23 9.32 3.23 14.16
CA PRO A 23 7.88 3.49 14.08
C PRO A 23 7.21 3.60 15.45
N ARG A 24 7.70 2.87 16.47
CA ARG A 24 7.18 2.97 17.83
C ARG A 24 7.54 4.31 18.47
N ALA A 25 8.76 4.81 18.23
CA ALA A 25 9.20 6.12 18.72
C ALA A 25 8.39 7.25 18.07
N VAL A 26 8.21 7.20 16.75
CA VAL A 26 7.37 8.15 16.00
C VAL A 26 5.91 8.07 16.46
N ARG A 27 5.38 6.87 16.71
CA ARG A 27 4.01 6.69 17.20
C ARG A 27 3.82 7.26 18.59
N LYS A 28 4.77 7.07 19.51
CA LYS A 28 4.71 7.69 20.84
C LYS A 28 4.63 9.22 20.73
N CYS A 29 5.45 9.82 19.87
CA CYS A 29 5.39 11.25 19.55
C CYS A 29 4.03 11.65 18.96
N PHE A 30 3.49 10.85 18.03
CA PHE A 30 2.17 11.07 17.45
C PHE A 30 1.04 11.00 18.48
N ASP A 31 1.03 9.98 19.33
CA ASP A 31 -0.02 9.72 20.33
C ASP A 31 -0.03 10.79 21.44
N ASN A 32 1.09 11.47 21.67
CA ASN A 32 1.16 12.62 22.58
C ASN A 32 0.41 13.85 22.02
N GLU A 33 0.44 14.06 20.70
CA GLU A 33 -0.28 15.15 20.02
C GLU A 33 -1.73 14.76 19.71
N PHE A 34 -1.97 13.48 19.43
CA PHE A 34 -3.25 12.91 19.06
C PHE A 34 -3.56 11.69 19.93
N ALA A 35 -4.17 11.93 21.10
CA ALA A 35 -4.49 10.86 22.04
C ALA A 35 -5.29 9.72 21.37
N PRO A 36 -4.85 8.45 21.48
CA PRO A 36 -5.49 7.32 20.79
C PRO A 36 -6.98 7.18 21.09
N ALA A 37 -7.40 7.45 22.34
CA ALA A 37 -8.78 7.32 22.78
C ALA A 37 -9.73 8.36 22.17
N SER A 38 -9.21 9.47 21.63
CA SER A 38 -9.98 10.54 21.01
C SER A 38 -9.43 10.87 19.61
N LEU A 39 -8.76 9.90 18.97
CA LEU A 39 -8.10 10.10 17.69
C LEU A 39 -9.12 10.43 16.60
N ASP A 40 -10.27 9.75 16.62
CA ASP A 40 -11.41 10.01 15.74
C ASP A 40 -11.91 11.46 15.88
N VAL A 41 -12.07 11.96 17.10
CA VAL A 41 -12.51 13.33 17.38
C VAL A 41 -11.50 14.34 16.83
N SER A 42 -10.20 14.13 17.11
CA SER A 42 -9.12 14.99 16.62
C SER A 42 -9.03 15.02 15.10
N LEU A 43 -9.17 13.86 14.43
CA LEU A 43 -9.17 13.77 12.97
C LEU A 43 -10.41 14.43 12.36
N ASN A 44 -11.59 14.27 12.98
CA ASN A 44 -12.82 14.91 12.53
C ASN A 44 -12.75 16.44 12.67
N LYS A 45 -12.12 16.97 13.72
CA LYS A 45 -11.88 18.42 13.89
C LYS A 45 -11.09 19.00 12.72
N GLU A 46 -10.12 18.25 12.21
CA GLU A 46 -9.25 18.66 11.11
C GLU A 46 -9.70 18.12 9.73
N TYR A 47 -10.93 17.61 9.62
CA TYR A 47 -11.44 16.92 8.43
C TYR A 47 -11.25 17.71 7.13
N ASN A 48 -11.55 19.02 7.15
CA ASN A 48 -11.44 19.87 5.97
C ASN A 48 -9.98 20.00 5.48
N LYS A 49 -9.01 20.14 6.40
CA LYS A 49 -7.58 20.18 6.06
C LYS A 49 -7.12 18.83 5.51
N LEU A 50 -7.51 17.74 6.17
CA LEU A 50 -7.23 16.38 5.70
C LEU A 50 -7.80 16.12 4.31
N ARG A 51 -9.03 16.59 4.04
CA ARG A 51 -9.68 16.45 2.74
C ARG A 51 -8.95 17.23 1.65
N ASP A 52 -8.46 18.43 1.95
CA ASP A 52 -7.59 19.19 1.04
C ASP A 52 -6.27 18.45 0.78
N MET A 53 -5.63 17.89 1.81
CA MET A 53 -4.43 17.07 1.66
C MET A 53 -4.66 15.83 0.78
N GLN A 54 -5.83 15.20 0.88
CA GLN A 54 -6.23 14.10 0.00
C GLN A 54 -6.36 14.56 -1.45
N LYS A 55 -7.04 15.69 -1.70
CA LYS A 55 -7.17 16.27 -3.05
C LYS A 55 -5.81 16.62 -3.65
N LYS A 56 -4.89 17.15 -2.85
CA LYS A 56 -3.51 17.46 -3.21
C LYS A 56 -2.59 16.22 -3.29
N ARG A 57 -3.14 15.01 -3.12
CA ARG A 57 -2.42 13.72 -3.17
C ARG A 57 -1.28 13.58 -2.16
N ARG A 58 -1.35 14.33 -1.05
CA ARG A 58 -0.43 14.17 0.09
C ARG A 58 -0.83 12.99 0.98
N ILE A 59 -2.12 12.64 0.96
CA ILE A 59 -2.69 11.44 1.56
C ILE A 59 -3.33 10.63 0.43
N ASN A 60 -2.93 9.37 0.25
CA ASN A 60 -3.51 8.50 -0.75
C ASN A 60 -4.80 7.83 -0.23
N GLN A 61 -5.53 7.11 -1.10
CA GLN A 61 -6.82 6.51 -0.72
C GLN A 61 -6.70 5.44 0.38
N SER A 62 -5.63 4.64 0.38
CA SER A 62 -5.42 3.61 1.41
C SER A 62 -5.17 4.26 2.76
N GLN A 63 -4.30 5.27 2.81
CA GLN A 63 -4.08 6.09 4.01
C GLN A 63 -5.37 6.80 4.47
N TRP A 64 -6.16 7.34 3.54
CA TRP A 64 -7.46 7.95 3.87
C TRP A 64 -8.40 6.98 4.57
N ASN A 65 -8.46 5.74 4.10
CA ASN A 65 -9.30 4.70 4.71
C ASN A 65 -8.83 4.29 6.11
N LEU A 66 -7.55 4.52 6.46
CA LEU A 66 -7.06 4.34 7.83
C LEU A 66 -7.48 5.50 8.75
N LEU A 67 -7.53 6.73 8.23
CA LEU A 67 -7.95 7.92 8.99
C LEU A 67 -9.47 7.96 9.19
N PHE A 68 -10.22 7.55 8.18
CA PHE A 68 -11.69 7.53 8.17
C PHE A 68 -12.17 6.14 7.72
N PRO A 69 -12.04 5.13 8.60
CA PRO A 69 -12.51 3.78 8.31
C PRO A 69 -14.03 3.72 8.21
N ARG A 70 -14.55 2.60 7.70
CA ARG A 70 -16.00 2.39 7.62
C ARG A 70 -16.54 2.05 9.00
N HIS A 71 -17.61 2.73 9.39
CA HIS A 71 -18.35 2.40 10.61
C HIS A 71 -18.68 0.90 10.64
N PRO A 72 -18.50 0.18 11.77
CA PRO A 72 -18.25 0.68 13.13
C PRO A 72 -16.78 0.89 13.51
N ASP A 73 -15.84 0.67 12.58
CA ASP A 73 -14.41 0.78 12.90
C ASP A 73 -14.02 2.23 13.22
N VAL A 74 -13.03 2.37 14.09
CA VAL A 74 -12.42 3.65 14.49
C VAL A 74 -10.95 3.68 14.07
N PRO A 75 -10.38 4.86 13.79
CA PRO A 75 -8.96 4.97 13.45
C PRO A 75 -8.08 4.52 14.62
N ASP A 76 -7.04 3.74 14.31
CA ASP A 76 -6.03 3.29 15.27
C ASP A 76 -4.64 3.68 14.76
N SER A 77 -3.92 4.50 15.53
CA SER A 77 -2.55 4.94 15.20
C SER A 77 -1.57 3.78 15.04
N LYS A 78 -1.89 2.59 15.59
CA LYS A 78 -1.10 1.37 15.38
C LYS A 78 -1.06 0.91 13.94
N THR A 79 -2.08 1.24 13.16
CA THR A 79 -2.17 0.90 11.73
C THR A 79 -1.41 1.89 10.85
N PHE A 80 -0.99 3.04 11.38
CA PHE A 80 -0.34 4.08 10.59
C PHE A 80 1.14 3.78 10.39
N ASP A 81 1.60 3.99 9.16
CA ASP A 81 3.02 3.98 8.84
C ASP A 81 3.72 5.29 9.26
N VAL A 82 5.05 5.25 9.33
CA VAL A 82 5.89 6.40 9.72
C VAL A 82 5.64 7.63 8.84
N THR A 83 5.43 7.44 7.54
CA THR A 83 5.24 8.54 6.60
C THR A 83 3.90 9.23 6.82
N LEU A 84 2.84 8.48 7.11
CA LEU A 84 1.53 9.00 7.46
C LEU A 84 1.59 9.77 8.78
N MET A 85 2.15 9.18 9.84
CA MET A 85 2.28 9.85 11.15
C MET A 85 3.03 11.19 11.04
N ILE A 86 4.19 11.22 10.37
CA ILE A 86 4.96 12.46 10.16
C ILE A 86 4.20 13.46 9.29
N THR A 87 3.46 12.97 8.28
CA THR A 87 2.64 13.83 7.42
C THR A 87 1.50 14.49 8.20
N LEU A 88 0.87 13.79 9.13
CA LEU A 88 -0.16 14.35 9.98
C LEU A 88 0.44 15.37 10.96
N LEU A 89 1.50 14.99 11.68
CA LEU A 89 2.17 15.87 12.65
C LEU A 89 2.54 17.21 12.01
N ARG A 90 3.27 17.20 10.89
CA ARG A 90 3.75 18.44 10.25
C ARG A 90 2.67 19.34 9.65
N ASN A 91 1.44 18.85 9.46
CA ASN A 91 0.37 19.62 8.81
C ASN A 91 -0.78 19.97 9.76
N LEU A 92 -0.96 19.22 10.83
CA LEU A 92 -2.07 19.38 11.77
C LEU A 92 -1.64 19.96 13.12
N THR A 93 -0.35 19.93 13.44
CA THR A 93 0.20 20.56 14.65
C THR A 93 0.95 21.85 14.32
N SER A 94 1.26 22.65 15.33
CA SER A 94 2.04 23.89 15.22
C SER A 94 3.55 23.66 15.21
N MET A 95 4.01 22.51 14.74
CA MET A 95 5.42 22.14 14.73
C MET A 95 6.20 22.97 13.70
N ASN A 96 7.26 23.65 14.16
CA ASN A 96 8.15 24.38 13.28
C ASN A 96 8.96 23.40 12.40
N PRO A 97 9.05 23.65 11.08
CA PRO A 97 9.86 22.80 10.21
C PRO A 97 11.33 22.90 10.57
N PRO A 98 12.12 21.84 10.32
CA PRO A 98 13.57 21.92 10.40
C PRO A 98 14.11 22.96 9.42
N VAL A 99 15.34 23.43 9.61
CA VAL A 99 15.96 24.44 8.73
C VAL A 99 15.92 24.03 7.25
N ASN A 100 16.17 22.75 6.95
CA ASN A 100 16.16 22.20 5.59
C ASN A 100 14.78 21.64 5.17
N GLY A 101 13.75 21.81 6.01
CA GLY A 101 12.43 21.20 5.85
C GLY A 101 12.38 19.70 6.17
N PHE A 102 11.18 19.11 6.05
CA PHE A 102 10.90 17.71 6.40
C PHE A 102 11.31 16.68 5.33
N ASP A 103 11.73 17.14 4.16
CA ASP A 103 12.02 16.30 3.00
C ASP A 103 13.54 16.19 2.72
N SER A 104 14.37 16.86 3.54
CA SER A 104 15.84 16.85 3.49
C SER A 104 16.41 16.36 4.81
N LEU A 105 17.69 15.91 4.82
CA LEU A 105 18.38 15.57 6.06
C LEU A 105 18.63 16.86 6.88
N PRO A 106 18.20 16.92 8.15
CA PRO A 106 18.49 18.06 9.02
C PRO A 106 19.95 18.11 9.43
N TYR A 107 20.39 19.26 9.96
CA TYR A 107 21.74 19.40 10.51
C TYR A 107 21.90 18.54 11.77
N ALA A 108 23.09 17.97 11.98
CA ALA A 108 23.37 17.10 13.14
C ALA A 108 23.12 17.81 14.49
N ALA A 109 23.39 19.12 14.58
CA ALA A 109 23.13 19.92 15.77
C ALA A 109 21.63 20.21 16.02
N GLU A 110 20.79 20.04 15.01
CA GLU A 110 19.36 20.28 15.10
C GLU A 110 18.66 19.07 15.73
N THR A 111 18.32 19.22 17.01
CA THR A 111 17.78 18.17 17.89
C THR A 111 16.32 18.43 18.29
N THR A 112 15.63 19.29 17.54
CA THR A 112 14.19 19.53 17.72
C THR A 112 13.39 18.28 17.34
N GLN A 113 12.19 18.13 17.91
CA GLN A 113 11.28 17.02 17.58
C GLN A 113 10.99 16.95 16.07
N SER A 114 10.86 18.09 15.40
CA SER A 114 10.65 18.14 13.94
C SER A 114 11.86 17.63 13.16
N ALA A 115 13.07 17.99 13.58
CA ALA A 115 14.30 17.51 12.97
C ALA A 115 14.46 16.00 13.17
N ASP A 116 14.14 15.48 14.35
CA ASP A 116 14.22 14.03 14.62
C ASP A 116 13.23 13.21 13.78
N LEU A 117 12.01 13.70 13.58
CA LEU A 117 11.06 13.08 12.68
C LEU A 117 11.55 13.12 11.21
N ALA A 118 12.06 14.26 10.75
CA ALA A 118 12.60 14.41 9.40
C ALA A 118 13.81 13.49 9.15
N ARG A 119 14.70 13.35 10.13
CA ARG A 119 15.86 12.47 10.11
C ARG A 119 15.49 10.99 9.97
N ILE A 120 14.56 10.50 10.80
CA ILE A 120 14.06 9.11 10.70
C ILE A 120 13.44 8.86 9.31
N LYS A 121 12.63 9.80 8.82
CA LYS A 121 12.03 9.71 7.49
C LYS A 121 13.08 9.70 6.39
N HIS A 122 14.11 10.54 6.48
CA HIS A 122 15.19 10.60 5.50
C HIS A 122 15.90 9.26 5.37
N TYR A 123 16.35 8.67 6.48
CA TYR A 123 17.06 7.40 6.46
C TYR A 123 16.17 6.23 6.01
N ARG A 124 14.89 6.22 6.38
CA ARG A 124 13.92 5.25 5.84
C ARG A 124 13.82 5.34 4.32
N ASN A 125 13.72 6.55 3.78
CA ASN A 125 13.65 6.76 2.34
C ASN A 125 14.95 6.34 1.65
N TYR A 126 16.10 6.71 2.21
CA TYR A 126 17.41 6.28 1.73
C TYR A 126 17.49 4.74 1.64
N LEU A 127 17.18 4.03 2.74
CA LEU A 127 17.25 2.56 2.77
C LEU A 127 16.30 1.89 1.76
N SER A 128 15.14 2.51 1.49
CA SER A 128 14.19 2.02 0.48
C SER A 128 14.67 2.17 -0.96
N HIS A 129 15.67 3.03 -1.19
CA HIS A 129 16.31 3.26 -2.49
C HIS A 129 17.68 2.57 -2.61
N THR A 130 18.22 2.03 -1.52
CA THR A 130 19.43 1.20 -1.52
C THR A 130 19.11 -0.17 -2.12
N ASP A 131 19.38 -0.33 -3.41
CA ASP A 131 18.96 -1.51 -4.19
C ASP A 131 19.86 -2.75 -4.02
N ASN A 132 21.07 -2.62 -3.47
CA ASN A 132 22.02 -3.73 -3.30
C ASN A 132 21.93 -4.44 -1.93
N GLY A 133 21.09 -3.92 -1.02
CA GLY A 133 20.93 -4.50 0.31
C GLY A 133 22.22 -4.52 1.14
N LYS A 134 23.12 -3.57 0.90
CA LYS A 134 24.44 -3.40 1.55
C LYS A 134 24.62 -1.96 2.00
N LEU A 135 25.22 -1.76 3.18
CA LEU A 135 25.61 -0.45 3.71
C LEU A 135 27.06 -0.52 4.18
N ASP A 136 27.89 0.41 3.73
CA ASP A 136 29.26 0.50 4.21
C ASP A 136 29.31 0.87 5.70
N ASP A 137 30.38 0.47 6.37
CA ASP A 137 30.55 0.65 7.82
C ASP A 137 30.52 2.12 8.27
N THR A 138 31.11 3.01 7.48
CA THR A 138 31.19 4.45 7.81
C THR A 138 29.80 5.07 7.82
N PHE A 139 29.02 4.83 6.76
CA PHE A 139 27.65 5.30 6.65
C PHE A 139 26.78 4.66 7.72
N PHE A 140 26.89 3.35 7.92
CA PHE A 140 26.12 2.62 8.93
C PHE A 140 26.32 3.23 10.32
N ASN A 141 27.55 3.43 10.77
CA ASN A 141 27.83 3.94 12.10
C ASN A 141 27.35 5.39 12.28
N THR A 142 27.49 6.22 11.25
CA THR A 142 27.00 7.60 11.24
C THR A 142 25.47 7.63 11.33
N ALA A 143 24.79 6.94 10.41
CA ALA A 143 23.34 6.87 10.36
C ALA A 143 22.75 6.25 11.63
N TRP A 144 23.38 5.19 12.16
CA TRP A 144 22.93 4.53 13.38
C TRP A 144 22.94 5.49 14.58
N THR A 145 24.03 6.25 14.73
CA THR A 145 24.15 7.22 15.82
C THR A 145 23.09 8.30 15.70
N ASP A 146 22.91 8.84 14.50
CA ASP A 146 21.95 9.91 14.24
C ASP A 146 20.49 9.45 14.48
N ILE A 147 20.12 8.28 13.96
CA ILE A 147 18.78 7.70 14.12
C ILE A 147 18.52 7.32 15.59
N THR A 148 19.47 6.68 16.27
CA THR A 148 19.24 6.23 17.65
C THR A 148 19.19 7.40 18.63
N GLY A 149 19.94 8.47 18.40
CA GLY A 149 19.80 9.72 19.15
C GLY A 149 18.41 10.36 18.95
N ALA A 150 17.89 10.36 17.71
CA ALA A 150 16.53 10.82 17.44
C ALA A 150 15.46 9.96 18.13
N ILE A 151 15.61 8.62 18.06
CA ILE A 151 14.73 7.67 18.75
C ILE A 151 14.76 7.89 20.27
N GLU A 152 15.92 8.16 20.85
CA GLU A 152 16.01 8.45 22.28
C GLU A 152 15.25 9.72 22.66
N ARG A 153 15.39 10.80 21.88
CA ARG A 153 14.72 12.08 22.16
C ARG A 153 13.20 11.99 22.05
N ILE A 154 12.67 11.32 21.02
CA ILE A 154 11.21 11.24 20.80
C ILE A 154 10.55 10.02 21.48
N GLY A 155 11.30 8.93 21.62
CA GLY A 155 10.84 7.63 22.14
C GLY A 155 11.20 7.40 23.61
N GLY A 156 12.28 8.01 24.08
CA GLY A 156 12.84 7.87 25.42
C GLY A 156 13.90 6.76 25.54
N ARG A 157 14.57 6.73 26.70
CA ARG A 157 15.66 5.80 27.02
C ARG A 157 15.34 4.31 26.82
N PRO A 158 14.14 3.78 27.11
CA PRO A 158 13.85 2.37 26.86
C PRO A 158 14.02 1.96 25.39
N MET A 159 13.58 2.81 24.46
CA MET A 159 13.75 2.51 23.03
C MET A 159 15.22 2.62 22.59
N LYS A 160 15.99 3.51 23.20
CA LYS A 160 17.44 3.59 22.98
C LYS A 160 18.15 2.30 23.41
N GLN A 161 17.79 1.73 24.56
CA GLN A 161 18.32 0.44 25.02
C GLN A 161 18.00 -0.69 24.04
N GLU A 162 16.78 -0.72 23.48
CA GLU A 162 16.43 -1.68 22.42
C GLU A 162 17.29 -1.49 21.16
N CYS A 163 17.62 -0.25 20.79
CA CYS A 163 18.54 0.00 19.69
C CYS A 163 19.94 -0.54 19.99
N ASP A 164 20.46 -0.28 21.20
CA ASP A 164 21.81 -0.72 21.56
C ASP A 164 21.93 -2.25 21.59
N GLN A 165 20.89 -2.93 22.08
CA GLN A 165 20.76 -4.39 22.00
C GLN A 165 20.71 -4.88 20.54
N LEU A 166 19.96 -4.20 19.67
CA LEU A 166 19.88 -4.56 18.25
C LEU A 166 21.23 -4.41 17.53
N LYS A 167 22.05 -3.41 17.94
CA LYS A 167 23.37 -3.19 17.32
C LYS A 167 24.32 -4.36 17.57
N THR A 168 24.29 -4.94 18.78
CA THR A 168 25.23 -5.98 19.22
C THR A 168 24.68 -7.40 19.11
N LYS A 169 23.37 -7.55 18.90
CA LYS A 169 22.73 -8.87 18.75
C LYS A 169 23.41 -9.67 17.63
N PHE A 170 23.79 -10.90 17.98
CA PHE A 170 24.31 -11.87 17.02
C PHE A 170 23.20 -12.28 16.06
N LEU A 171 23.45 -12.14 14.76
CA LEU A 171 22.56 -12.61 13.71
C LEU A 171 22.94 -14.05 13.39
N ASP A 172 22.36 -14.99 14.14
CA ASP A 172 22.57 -16.42 13.92
C ASP A 172 22.15 -16.86 12.50
N GLN A 173 22.54 -18.09 12.12
CA GLN A 173 22.27 -18.67 10.80
C GLN A 173 20.78 -18.64 10.44
N THR A 174 19.89 -18.86 11.42
CA THR A 174 18.44 -18.82 11.24
C THR A 174 17.96 -17.41 10.90
N ASN A 175 18.46 -16.39 11.60
CA ASN A 175 18.19 -14.99 11.30
C ASN A 175 18.70 -14.64 9.90
N GLN A 176 19.91 -15.09 9.53
CA GLN A 176 20.47 -14.87 8.19
C GLN A 176 19.61 -15.50 7.09
N GLU A 177 19.06 -16.69 7.31
CA GLU A 177 18.17 -17.35 6.35
C GLU A 177 16.81 -16.66 6.23
N ILE A 178 16.24 -16.24 7.35
CA ILE A 178 15.01 -15.41 7.36
C ILE A 178 15.24 -14.12 6.58
N ILE A 179 16.38 -13.45 6.79
CA ILE A 179 16.78 -12.24 6.07
C ILE A 179 16.89 -12.50 4.57
N ARG A 180 17.58 -13.57 4.16
CA ARG A 180 17.68 -13.95 2.74
C ARG A 180 16.30 -14.22 2.14
N GLY A 181 15.42 -14.87 2.91
CA GLY A 181 14.01 -15.08 2.54
C GLY A 181 13.26 -13.77 2.30
N ILE A 182 13.34 -12.83 3.24
CA ILE A 182 12.71 -11.52 3.14
C ILE A 182 13.24 -10.73 1.93
N LYS A 183 14.56 -10.76 1.68
CA LYS A 183 15.16 -10.11 0.49
C LYS A 183 14.58 -10.70 -0.81
N ARG A 184 14.59 -12.03 -0.96
CA ARG A 184 14.00 -12.71 -2.14
C ARG A 184 12.54 -12.33 -2.35
N SER A 185 11.73 -12.36 -1.29
CA SER A 185 10.32 -11.97 -1.39
C SER A 185 10.14 -10.50 -1.78
N ASN A 186 11.00 -9.59 -1.27
CA ASN A 186 10.94 -8.18 -1.66
C ASN A 186 11.30 -7.96 -3.14
N ASP A 187 12.27 -8.69 -3.66
CA ASP A 187 12.65 -8.64 -5.08
C ASP A 187 11.53 -9.17 -5.98
N GLU A 188 10.92 -10.30 -5.61
CA GLU A 188 9.74 -10.83 -6.28
C GLU A 188 8.58 -9.82 -6.29
N ILE A 189 8.31 -9.17 -5.15
CA ILE A 189 7.29 -8.11 -5.05
C ILE A 189 7.65 -6.92 -5.94
N LYS A 190 8.93 -6.51 -6.00
CA LYS A 190 9.41 -5.43 -6.87
C LYS A 190 9.14 -5.76 -8.34
N ASP A 191 9.39 -6.99 -8.76
CA ASP A 191 9.16 -7.42 -10.13
C ASP A 191 7.66 -7.60 -10.47
N ILE A 192 6.87 -8.13 -9.54
CA ILE A 192 5.40 -8.16 -9.66
C ILE A 192 4.86 -6.73 -9.84
N LYS A 193 5.34 -5.76 -9.06
CA LYS A 193 4.94 -4.34 -9.19
C LYS A 193 5.31 -3.77 -10.56
N LYS A 194 6.49 -4.10 -11.12
CA LYS A 194 6.89 -3.67 -12.47
C LYS A 194 5.98 -4.28 -13.53
N SER A 195 5.71 -5.58 -13.44
CA SER A 195 4.79 -6.30 -14.35
C SER A 195 3.38 -5.73 -14.30
N PHE A 196 2.86 -5.44 -13.11
CA PHE A 196 1.56 -4.80 -12.93
C PHE A 196 1.49 -3.40 -13.56
N LYS A 197 2.56 -2.59 -13.44
CA LYS A 197 2.64 -1.29 -14.12
C LYS A 197 2.59 -1.43 -15.64
N ARG A 198 3.29 -2.43 -16.22
CA ARG A 198 3.25 -2.73 -17.66
C ARG A 198 1.84 -3.15 -18.09
N MET A 199 1.22 -4.06 -17.34
CA MET A 199 -0.14 -4.53 -17.60
C MET A 199 -1.15 -3.40 -17.55
N LYS A 200 -1.04 -2.48 -16.58
CA LYS A 200 -1.93 -1.31 -16.47
C LYS A 200 -1.83 -0.38 -17.69
N ARG A 201 -0.63 -0.20 -18.25
CA ARG A 201 -0.42 0.56 -19.50
C ARG A 201 -1.08 -0.15 -20.69
N SER A 202 -0.83 -1.46 -20.85
CA SER A 202 -1.44 -2.27 -21.91
C SER A 202 -2.98 -2.26 -21.84
N HIS A 203 -3.56 -2.47 -20.65
CA HIS A 203 -5.01 -2.38 -20.44
C HIS A 203 -5.58 -1.01 -20.81
N THR A 204 -4.82 0.07 -20.62
CA THR A 204 -5.26 1.41 -21.01
C THR A 204 -5.30 1.57 -22.53
N ILE A 205 -4.34 0.98 -23.25
CA ILE A 205 -4.29 0.97 -24.72
C ILE A 205 -5.44 0.12 -25.27
N MET A 206 -5.56 -1.13 -24.82
CA MET A 206 -6.64 -2.04 -25.22
C MET A 206 -8.01 -1.42 -24.99
N ARG A 207 -8.21 -0.73 -23.87
CA ARG A 207 -9.48 -0.04 -23.58
C ARG A 207 -9.78 1.08 -24.58
N ARG A 208 -8.77 1.77 -25.13
CA ARG A 208 -8.96 2.79 -26.17
C ARG A 208 -9.28 2.15 -27.51
N GLU A 209 -8.53 1.13 -27.91
CA GLU A 209 -8.76 0.40 -29.16
C GLU A 209 -10.14 -0.25 -29.18
N MET A 210 -10.55 -0.87 -28.07
CA MET A 210 -11.88 -1.47 -27.94
C MET A 210 -13.01 -0.44 -28.06
N LYS A 211 -12.79 0.81 -27.62
CA LYS A 211 -13.76 1.91 -27.85
C LYS A 211 -13.83 2.29 -29.33
N ILE A 212 -12.70 2.32 -30.02
CA ILE A 212 -12.64 2.63 -31.46
C ILE A 212 -13.36 1.53 -32.24
N ILE A 213 -13.06 0.26 -31.97
CA ILE A 213 -13.72 -0.89 -32.61
C ILE A 213 -15.24 -0.86 -32.36
N LYS A 214 -15.67 -0.59 -31.13
CA LYS A 214 -17.10 -0.43 -30.80
C LYS A 214 -17.75 0.76 -31.52
N ALA A 215 -17.00 1.82 -31.83
CA ALA A 215 -17.51 2.98 -32.57
C ALA A 215 -17.49 2.77 -34.11
N SER A 216 -16.55 1.98 -34.64
CA SER A 216 -16.45 1.66 -36.06
C SER A 216 -17.38 0.53 -36.50
N GLN A 217 -17.84 -0.31 -35.57
CA GLN A 217 -18.97 -1.21 -35.80
C GLN A 217 -20.26 -0.39 -35.77
N GLN A 218 -20.63 0.19 -36.91
CA GLN A 218 -22.04 0.54 -37.16
C GLN A 218 -22.86 -0.74 -37.06
N ASP A 219 -23.97 -0.70 -36.30
CA ASP A 219 -24.96 -1.79 -36.25
C ASP A 219 -25.31 -2.13 -37.72
N PRO A 220 -24.85 -3.27 -38.27
CA PRO A 220 -24.84 -3.50 -39.73
C PRO A 220 -26.25 -3.66 -40.29
N VAL A 221 -27.25 -3.68 -39.40
CA VAL A 221 -28.65 -3.82 -39.69
C VAL A 221 -29.32 -2.45 -39.51
N PRO A 222 -29.74 -1.80 -40.60
CA PRO A 222 -30.49 -0.56 -40.53
C PRO A 222 -31.69 -0.65 -39.57
N PRO A 223 -32.06 0.42 -38.85
CA PRO A 223 -33.08 0.38 -37.81
C PRO A 223 -34.44 -0.18 -38.27
N ASN A 224 -34.82 0.09 -39.52
CA ASN A 224 -36.02 -0.44 -40.17
C ASN A 224 -35.95 -1.96 -40.38
N VAL A 225 -34.78 -2.50 -40.76
CA VAL A 225 -34.56 -3.94 -40.90
C VAL A 225 -34.57 -4.62 -39.52
N ARG A 226 -33.98 -3.99 -38.51
CA ARG A 226 -33.98 -4.50 -37.12
C ARG A 226 -35.38 -4.52 -36.51
N ALA A 227 -36.18 -3.49 -36.77
CA ALA A 227 -37.57 -3.43 -36.36
C ALA A 227 -38.38 -4.55 -37.02
N LYS A 228 -38.20 -4.75 -38.34
CA LYS A 228 -38.85 -5.83 -39.09
C LYS A 228 -38.47 -7.21 -38.54
N ILE A 229 -37.18 -7.46 -38.30
CA ILE A 229 -36.70 -8.73 -37.73
C ILE A 229 -37.29 -8.97 -36.33
N LYS A 230 -37.38 -7.95 -35.47
CA LYS A 230 -38.00 -8.08 -34.14
C LYS A 230 -39.49 -8.40 -34.24
N GLU A 231 -40.19 -7.76 -35.16
CA GLU A 231 -41.61 -7.95 -35.40
C GLU A 231 -41.88 -9.37 -35.92
N THR A 232 -41.09 -9.84 -36.89
CA THR A 232 -41.13 -11.21 -37.40
C THR A 232 -40.81 -12.24 -36.32
N LEU A 233 -39.76 -12.02 -35.51
CA LEU A 233 -39.40 -12.91 -34.39
C LEU A 233 -40.49 -12.98 -33.32
N LYS A 234 -41.19 -11.86 -33.08
CA LYS A 234 -42.30 -11.83 -32.13
C LYS A 234 -43.50 -12.60 -32.67
N ALA A 235 -43.90 -12.34 -33.92
CA ALA A 235 -44.94 -13.11 -34.60
C ALA A 235 -44.63 -14.61 -34.61
N TRP A 236 -43.38 -15.00 -34.88
CA TRP A 236 -42.94 -16.39 -34.90
C TRP A 236 -42.91 -17.07 -33.53
N LYS A 237 -42.74 -16.32 -32.44
CA LYS A 237 -42.82 -16.84 -31.07
C LYS A 237 -44.26 -16.99 -30.59
N ASP A 238 -45.15 -16.14 -31.11
CA ASP A 238 -46.56 -16.13 -30.78
C ASP A 238 -47.34 -17.19 -31.60
N THR A 239 -46.82 -17.60 -32.76
CA THR A 239 -47.26 -18.81 -33.46
C THR A 239 -46.65 -20.04 -32.77
N ASP A 240 -47.47 -20.96 -32.26
CA ASP A 240 -47.05 -22.22 -31.60
C ASP A 240 -46.53 -23.26 -32.62
N ASP A 241 -45.71 -22.80 -33.57
CA ASP A 241 -45.17 -23.61 -34.66
C ASP A 241 -43.93 -24.36 -34.14
N LYS A 242 -44.16 -25.61 -33.72
CA LYS A 242 -43.16 -26.53 -33.12
C LYS A 242 -42.01 -26.93 -34.05
N MET A 243 -41.80 -26.23 -35.18
CA MET A 243 -40.80 -26.59 -36.18
C MET A 243 -39.42 -25.94 -35.96
N PHE A 244 -39.27 -25.05 -34.99
CA PHE A 244 -37.96 -24.48 -34.67
C PHE A 244 -37.15 -25.40 -33.73
N ILE A 245 -36.25 -26.20 -34.32
CA ILE A 245 -35.16 -26.83 -33.57
C ILE A 245 -34.01 -25.83 -33.53
N GLU A 246 -33.71 -25.29 -32.33
CA GLU A 246 -32.55 -24.43 -32.12
C GLU A 246 -31.30 -25.21 -32.57
N THR A 247 -30.67 -24.80 -33.68
CA THR A 247 -29.50 -25.51 -34.18
C THR A 247 -28.37 -25.40 -33.16
N ARG A 248 -27.51 -26.43 -33.10
CA ARG A 248 -26.35 -26.47 -32.18
C ARG A 248 -25.46 -25.21 -32.30
N ALA A 249 -25.40 -24.62 -33.50
CA ALA A 249 -24.72 -23.35 -33.75
C ALA A 249 -25.41 -22.14 -33.09
N ALA A 250 -26.74 -22.07 -33.10
CA ALA A 250 -27.52 -21.03 -32.42
C ALA A 250 -27.40 -21.14 -30.89
N GLN A 251 -27.38 -22.35 -30.34
CA GLN A 251 -27.11 -22.60 -28.91
C GLN A 251 -25.68 -22.21 -28.51
N GLN A 252 -24.68 -22.54 -29.34
CA GLN A 252 -23.30 -22.10 -29.11
C GLN A 252 -23.16 -20.58 -29.18
N TYR A 253 -23.85 -19.91 -30.10
CA TYR A 253 -23.83 -18.44 -30.19
C TYR A 253 -24.49 -17.79 -28.96
N LYS A 254 -25.59 -18.37 -28.47
CA LYS A 254 -26.26 -17.93 -27.23
C LYS A 254 -25.36 -18.10 -26.01
N CYS A 255 -24.65 -19.23 -25.92
CA CYS A 255 -23.61 -19.47 -24.91
C CYS A 255 -22.46 -18.46 -25.04
N CYS A 256 -22.00 -18.14 -26.25
CA CYS A 256 -20.97 -17.11 -26.48
C CYS A 256 -21.45 -15.70 -26.09
N VAL A 257 -22.72 -15.36 -26.33
CA VAL A 257 -23.31 -14.08 -25.93
C VAL A 257 -23.51 -14.02 -24.41
N GLU A 258 -23.94 -15.10 -23.77
CA GLU A 258 -24.02 -15.20 -22.31
C GLU A 258 -22.64 -15.14 -21.66
N ILE A 259 -21.62 -15.77 -22.25
CA ILE A 259 -20.22 -15.63 -21.85
C ILE A 259 -19.74 -14.19 -22.06
N ALA A 260 -20.09 -13.52 -23.16
CA ALA A 260 -19.73 -12.13 -23.41
C ALA A 260 -20.41 -11.18 -22.41
N VAL A 261 -21.67 -11.43 -22.05
CA VAL A 261 -22.41 -10.70 -21.01
C VAL A 261 -21.85 -11.02 -19.62
N LEU A 262 -21.43 -12.26 -19.34
CA LEU A 262 -20.71 -12.62 -18.11
C LEU A 262 -19.33 -11.95 -18.05
N VAL A 263 -18.64 -11.79 -19.17
CA VAL A 263 -17.37 -11.04 -19.27
C VAL A 263 -17.61 -9.54 -19.07
N GLU A 264 -18.68 -8.98 -19.65
CA GLU A 264 -19.07 -7.58 -19.42
C GLU A 264 -19.56 -7.35 -17.96
N ASN A 265 -20.29 -8.30 -17.38
CA ASN A 265 -20.70 -8.28 -15.98
C ASN A 265 -19.51 -8.51 -15.04
N CYS A 266 -18.51 -9.31 -15.39
CA CYS A 266 -17.22 -9.39 -14.69
C CYS A 266 -16.46 -8.06 -14.77
N THR A 267 -16.57 -7.32 -15.89
CA THR A 267 -16.06 -5.93 -15.93
C THR A 267 -16.91 -4.94 -15.14
N ALA A 268 -18.19 -5.23 -14.87
CA ALA A 268 -19.03 -4.49 -13.92
C ALA A 268 -18.74 -4.87 -12.44
N VAL A 269 -18.33 -6.12 -12.17
CA VAL A 269 -17.82 -6.57 -10.87
C VAL A 269 -16.50 -5.87 -10.50
N LYS A 270 -15.82 -5.17 -11.44
CA LYS A 270 -14.77 -4.19 -11.10
C LYS A 270 -15.29 -2.95 -10.35
N LYS A 271 -16.60 -2.82 -10.10
CA LYS A 271 -17.18 -1.87 -9.12
C LYS A 271 -17.46 -2.48 -7.76
N ILE A 272 -17.21 -3.78 -7.56
CA ILE A 272 -16.99 -4.31 -6.22
C ILE A 272 -15.56 -3.89 -5.86
N THR A 273 -15.51 -2.98 -4.90
CA THR A 273 -14.34 -2.45 -4.23
C THR A 273 -13.12 -3.36 -4.30
N VAL A 274 -12.01 -2.78 -4.75
CA VAL A 274 -10.68 -3.15 -4.27
C VAL A 274 -10.75 -3.04 -2.74
N VAL A 275 -11.16 -4.11 -2.07
CA VAL A 275 -10.80 -4.34 -0.68
C VAL A 275 -9.30 -4.55 -0.73
N ASP A 276 -8.63 -3.69 0.01
CA ASP A 276 -7.19 -3.58 0.06
C ASP A 276 -6.57 -4.95 0.35
N ILE A 277 -5.79 -5.47 -0.59
CA ILE A 277 -4.99 -6.70 -0.40
C ILE A 277 -3.96 -6.49 0.74
N ASN A 278 -3.77 -5.25 1.22
CA ASN A 278 -2.98 -4.95 2.40
C ASN A 278 -3.64 -5.36 3.73
N THR A 279 -4.95 -5.58 3.80
CA THR A 279 -5.62 -5.92 5.07
C THR A 279 -5.66 -7.44 5.33
N VAL A 280 -5.72 -8.26 4.27
CA VAL A 280 -5.82 -9.73 4.44
C VAL A 280 -4.50 -10.37 4.86
N LYS A 281 -3.34 -9.76 4.54
CA LYS A 281 -2.04 -10.36 4.89
C LYS A 281 -1.42 -9.91 6.21
N ILE A 282 -1.93 -8.86 6.87
CA ILE A 282 -1.38 -8.42 8.16
C ILE A 282 -2.06 -9.13 9.34
N CYS A 283 -3.33 -9.53 9.23
CA CYS A 283 -4.01 -10.27 10.29
C CYS A 283 -3.52 -11.72 10.45
N GLU A 284 -3.06 -12.38 9.37
CA GLU A 284 -2.49 -13.74 9.47
C GLU A 284 -1.08 -13.73 10.08
N VAL A 285 -0.27 -12.71 9.83
CA VAL A 285 1.11 -12.65 10.37
C VAL A 285 1.11 -12.28 11.86
N VAL A 286 0.17 -11.45 12.33
CA VAL A 286 0.07 -11.12 13.77
C VAL A 286 -0.53 -12.28 14.59
N SER A 287 -1.41 -13.11 14.01
CA SER A 287 -1.90 -14.33 14.69
C SER A 287 -0.80 -15.37 14.90
N ILE A 288 0.15 -15.50 13.96
CA ILE A 288 1.26 -16.44 14.09
C ILE A 288 2.21 -16.06 15.25
N TYR A 289 2.41 -14.76 15.51
CA TYR A 289 3.24 -14.32 16.65
C TYR A 289 2.56 -14.49 18.02
N THR A 290 1.23 -14.60 18.07
CA THR A 290 0.51 -14.72 19.35
C THR A 290 0.34 -16.17 19.80
N VAL A 291 0.38 -17.12 18.86
CA VAL A 291 0.28 -18.57 19.16
C VAL A 291 1.63 -19.17 19.59
N VAL A 292 2.76 -18.55 19.25
CA VAL A 292 4.09 -19.04 19.65
C VAL A 292 4.52 -18.54 21.05
N ALA A 293 3.73 -17.67 21.70
CA ALA A 293 4.00 -17.16 23.04
C ALA A 293 3.18 -17.86 24.16
N LYS A 294 2.37 -18.88 23.81
CA LYS A 294 1.65 -19.74 24.77
C LYS A 294 1.64 -21.18 24.29
N GLY A 295 2.82 -21.79 24.32
CA GLY A 295 3.07 -23.21 24.09
C GLY A 295 4.46 -23.54 24.61
#